data_AF-A0A1J5C298-F1
#
_entry.id   AF-A0A1J5C298-F1
#
_cell.length_a   1.000
_cell.length_b   1.000
_cell.length_c   1.000
_cell.angle_alpha   90.00
_cell.angle_beta   90.00
_cell.angle_gamma   90.00
#
_symmetry.space_group_name_H-M   'P 1'
#
loop_
_entity.id
_entity.type
_entity.pdbx_description
1 polymer ?
#
loop_
_entity_poly.entity_id
_entity_poly.type
_entity_poly.pdbx_seq_one_letter_code
_entity_poly.pdbx_strand_id
1 'polypeptide(L)'
;MRTEVHVHGILSLCKGVTLTQVENGLRKWLDYLDAETIAEARSMEPDEPGIVFHRSDHTLEICWTGEVGRNFLNRLQDALHELGPLTDRASQIELTYFYEDGHDEYQLLFVGPNEESIHLVQRQHMIEDVAGLLSRHFSQEDVAQVTDLVNVLFDRDLEKCKSAGSEPDAQPPGGSLLHFRKKHLH
;
A
#
# COMPACT_ATOMS: atom_id res chain seq x y z
N MET A 1 16.53 -18.32 4.28
CA MET A 1 16.21 -17.60 3.03
C MET A 1 16.12 -16.15 3.39
N ARG A 2 16.99 -15.34 2.80
CA ARG A 2 16.85 -13.89 2.86
C ARG A 2 15.79 -13.52 1.83
N THR A 3 14.87 -12.66 2.22
CA THR A 3 13.88 -12.09 1.32
C THR A 3 14.09 -10.60 1.39
N GLU A 4 14.35 -9.97 0.25
CA GLU A 4 14.41 -8.51 0.18
C GLU A 4 13.02 -8.00 -0.20
N VAL A 5 12.66 -6.81 0.29
CA VAL A 5 11.44 -6.15 -0.12
C VAL A 5 11.72 -4.70 -0.44
N HIS A 6 11.16 -4.23 -1.54
CA HIS A 6 11.02 -2.81 -1.85
C HIS A 6 9.62 -2.35 -1.45
N VAL A 7 9.56 -1.32 -0.62
CA VAL A 7 8.34 -0.64 -0.20
C VAL A 7 8.30 0.72 -0.87
N HIS A 8 7.26 0.97 -1.65
CA HIS A 8 7.09 2.21 -2.39
C HIS A 8 5.73 2.82 -2.16
N GLY A 9 5.67 4.13 -1.97
CA GLY A 9 4.43 4.88 -2.01
C GLY A 9 4.54 6.29 -1.45
N ILE A 10 3.50 7.08 -1.67
CA ILE A 10 3.44 8.47 -1.22
C ILE A 10 2.11 8.66 -0.51
N LEU A 11 2.17 9.07 0.76
CA LEU A 11 0.98 9.36 1.56
C LEU A 11 0.75 10.86 1.62
N SER A 12 -0.46 11.28 1.30
CA SER A 12 -0.91 12.66 1.57
C SER A 12 -1.39 12.76 3.01
N LEU A 13 -0.75 13.62 3.80
CA LEU A 13 -1.01 13.81 5.21
C LEU A 13 -1.89 15.04 5.47
N CYS A 14 -2.65 15.00 6.56
CA CYS A 14 -3.40 16.15 7.04
C CYS A 14 -2.48 17.34 7.34
N LYS A 15 -3.00 18.55 7.14
CA LYS A 15 -2.28 19.78 7.50
C LYS A 15 -1.97 19.80 9.00
N GLY A 16 -0.73 20.16 9.33
CA GLY A 16 -0.27 20.28 10.72
C GLY A 16 0.26 19.00 11.35
N VAL A 17 0.21 17.86 10.64
CA VAL A 17 0.91 16.64 11.06
C VAL A 17 2.40 16.94 11.25
N THR A 18 2.95 16.44 12.35
CA THR A 18 4.34 16.64 12.75
C THR A 18 5.18 15.39 12.49
N LEU A 19 6.51 15.55 12.39
CA LEU A 19 7.44 14.44 12.25
C LEU A 19 7.26 13.41 13.40
N THR A 20 7.12 13.88 14.63
CA THR A 20 6.90 13.01 15.79
C THR A 20 5.62 12.17 15.68
N GLN A 21 4.53 12.73 15.12
CA GLN A 21 3.32 11.94 14.88
C GLN A 21 3.54 10.88 13.81
N VAL A 22 4.27 11.21 12.74
CA VAL A 22 4.64 10.25 11.69
C VAL A 22 5.51 9.13 12.26
N GLU A 23 6.55 9.46 13.02
CA GLU A 23 7.45 8.49 13.67
C GLU A 23 6.74 7.61 14.71
N ASN A 24 5.72 8.15 15.39
CA ASN A 24 4.87 7.38 16.29
C ASN A 24 3.93 6.43 15.51
N GLY A 25 3.34 6.87 14.40
CA GLY A 25 2.55 6.01 13.52
C GLY A 25 3.40 4.88 12.91
N LEU A 26 4.63 5.19 12.52
CA LEU A 26 5.59 4.22 11.98
C LEU A 26 6.25 3.33 13.02
N ARG A 27 5.90 3.46 14.32
CA ARG A 27 6.68 2.86 15.40
C ARG A 27 6.86 1.36 15.28
N LYS A 28 5.81 0.63 14.91
CA LYS A 28 5.87 -0.84 14.75
C LYS A 28 6.84 -1.28 13.66
N TRP A 29 6.98 -0.48 12.59
CA TRP A 29 7.93 -0.75 11.53
C TRP A 29 9.35 -0.32 11.93
N LEU A 30 9.51 0.84 12.57
CA LEU A 30 10.81 1.30 13.06
C LEU A 30 11.40 0.35 14.11
N ASP A 31 10.59 -0.12 15.07
CA ASP A 31 10.99 -1.11 16.06
C ASP A 31 11.40 -2.44 15.41
N TYR A 32 10.78 -2.82 14.28
CA TYR A 32 11.16 -4.01 13.52
C TYR A 32 12.54 -3.86 12.86
N LEU A 33 12.88 -2.63 12.44
CA LEU A 33 14.16 -2.29 11.81
C LEU A 33 15.26 -1.94 12.82
N ASP A 34 14.98 -2.04 14.13
CA ASP A 34 15.86 -1.57 15.21
C ASP A 34 16.27 -0.09 15.03
N ALA A 35 15.35 0.75 14.55
CA ALA A 35 15.55 2.18 14.30
C ALA A 35 14.72 3.05 15.27
N GLU A 36 15.30 4.13 15.80
CA GLU A 36 14.57 5.08 16.66
C GLU A 36 13.79 6.11 15.83
N THR A 37 14.34 6.50 14.68
CA THR A 37 13.83 7.58 13.81
C THR A 37 13.74 7.13 12.35
N ILE A 38 12.93 7.82 11.53
CA ILE A 38 12.87 7.53 10.08
C ILE A 38 14.21 7.78 9.36
N ALA A 39 15.08 8.63 9.92
CA ALA A 39 16.40 8.90 9.38
C ALA A 39 17.41 7.74 9.58
N GLU A 40 17.14 6.86 10.55
CA GLU A 40 17.93 5.66 10.82
C GLU A 40 17.48 4.47 9.96
N ALA A 41 16.22 4.45 9.53
CA ALA A 41 15.66 3.46 8.61
C ALA A 41 16.12 3.70 7.16
N ARG A 42 17.44 3.61 6.93
CA ARG A 42 18.05 3.78 5.61
C ARG A 42 17.71 2.61 4.69
N SER A 43 17.52 2.91 3.41
CA SER A 43 17.43 1.86 2.39
C SER A 43 18.78 1.20 2.17
N MET A 44 18.76 -0.08 1.79
CA MET A 44 19.92 -0.80 1.29
C MET A 44 20.37 -0.28 -0.09
N GLU A 45 19.45 0.24 -0.89
CA GLU A 45 19.73 0.81 -2.20
C GLU A 45 20.13 2.31 -2.06
N PRO A 46 21.37 2.71 -2.41
CA PRO A 46 21.88 4.06 -2.12
C PRO A 46 21.16 5.20 -2.83
N ASP A 47 20.54 4.92 -3.98
CA ASP A 47 19.82 5.92 -4.79
C ASP A 47 18.38 6.13 -4.29
N GLU A 48 17.91 5.31 -3.36
CA GLU A 48 16.59 5.46 -2.78
C GLU A 48 16.60 6.46 -1.60
N PRO A 49 15.62 7.39 -1.54
CA PRO A 49 15.56 8.38 -0.48
C PRO A 49 15.23 7.79 0.90
N GLY A 50 14.73 6.55 0.97
CA GLY A 50 14.28 5.91 2.20
C GLY A 50 12.87 6.38 2.60
N ILE A 51 12.69 6.67 3.89
CA ILE A 51 11.44 7.19 4.45
C ILE A 51 11.62 8.69 4.71
N VAL A 52 10.90 9.53 3.96
CA VAL A 52 11.09 10.99 3.99
C VAL A 52 9.77 11.71 4.26
N PHE A 53 9.75 12.52 5.32
CA PHE A 53 8.63 13.39 5.65
C PHE A 53 8.85 14.81 5.11
N HIS A 54 8.09 15.18 4.08
CA HIS A 54 8.12 16.50 3.47
C HIS A 54 7.09 17.42 4.12
N ARG A 55 7.53 18.18 5.12
CA ARG A 55 6.64 19.04 5.92
C ARG A 55 5.92 20.12 5.09
N SER A 56 6.57 20.69 4.08
CA SER A 56 5.99 21.73 3.22
C SER A 56 4.84 21.20 2.36
N ASP A 57 4.97 19.96 1.91
CA ASP A 57 4.07 19.37 0.93
C ASP A 57 3.00 18.50 1.63
N HIS A 58 3.15 18.31 2.95
CA HIS A 58 2.35 17.41 3.75
C HIS A 58 2.35 15.99 3.19
N THR A 59 3.52 15.50 2.79
CA THR A 59 3.67 14.15 2.25
C THR A 59 4.65 13.31 3.06
N LEU A 60 4.35 12.02 3.15
CA LEU A 60 5.31 10.99 3.55
C LEU A 60 5.65 10.18 2.31
N GLU A 61 6.88 10.32 1.84
CA GLU A 61 7.42 9.54 0.73
C GLU A 61 8.14 8.32 1.31
N ILE A 62 7.84 7.15 0.75
CA ILE A 62 8.45 5.88 1.10
C ILE A 62 9.01 5.29 -0.19
N CYS A 63 10.32 5.10 -0.21
CA CYS A 63 11.04 4.36 -1.23
C CYS A 63 12.19 3.67 -0.49
N TRP A 64 11.93 2.47 0.01
CA TRP A 64 12.81 1.79 0.96
C TRP A 64 12.96 0.32 0.59
N THR A 65 14.19 -0.14 0.50
CA THR A 65 14.56 -1.53 0.25
C THR A 65 15.32 -2.10 1.44
N GLY A 66 14.98 -3.31 1.86
CA GLY A 66 15.74 -4.00 2.90
C GLY A 66 15.50 -5.51 2.99
N GLU A 67 16.43 -6.20 3.64
CA GLU A 67 16.28 -7.61 4.01
C GLU A 67 15.23 -7.76 5.12
N VAL A 68 14.23 -8.59 4.85
CA VAL A 68 13.11 -8.82 5.76
C VAL A 68 12.96 -10.31 6.09
N GLY A 69 12.41 -10.56 7.26
CA GLY A 69 12.09 -11.88 7.76
C GLY A 69 10.62 -12.02 8.13
N ARG A 70 10.35 -12.97 9.02
CA ARG A 70 9.00 -13.21 9.53
C ARG A 70 8.43 -11.94 10.17
N ASN A 71 7.10 -11.80 10.07
CA ASN A 71 6.32 -10.71 10.67
C ASN A 71 6.52 -9.31 10.07
N PHE A 72 7.40 -9.13 9.07
CA PHE A 72 7.58 -7.81 8.44
C PHE A 72 6.26 -7.23 7.95
N LEU A 73 5.50 -8.00 7.16
CA LEU A 73 4.22 -7.57 6.61
C LEU A 73 3.25 -7.13 7.71
N ASN A 74 3.13 -7.92 8.78
CA ASN A 74 2.24 -7.59 9.91
C ASN A 74 2.68 -6.27 10.59
N ARG A 75 3.98 -6.07 10.79
CA ARG A 75 4.51 -4.83 11.40
C ARG A 75 4.32 -3.61 10.52
N LEU A 76 4.48 -3.77 9.21
CA LEU A 76 4.19 -2.73 8.25
C LEU A 76 2.70 -2.40 8.23
N GLN A 77 1.82 -3.41 8.22
CA GLN A 77 0.37 -3.20 8.27
C GLN A 77 -0.08 -2.52 9.56
N ASP A 78 0.44 -2.92 10.72
CA ASP A 78 0.19 -2.25 12.00
C ASP A 78 0.59 -0.76 11.92
N ALA A 79 1.78 -0.47 11.39
CA ALA A 79 2.26 0.90 11.22
C ALA A 79 1.41 1.73 10.24
N LEU A 80 1.00 1.14 9.12
CA LEU A 80 0.11 1.79 8.15
C LEU A 80 -1.28 2.04 8.75
N HIS A 81 -1.80 1.13 9.57
CA HIS A 81 -3.06 1.34 10.28
C HIS A 81 -2.98 2.54 11.23
N GLU A 82 -1.89 2.64 12.03
CA GLU A 82 -1.66 3.78 12.94
C GLU A 82 -1.41 5.11 12.19
N LEU A 83 -0.82 5.06 10.99
CA LEU A 83 -0.68 6.23 10.12
C LEU A 83 -2.00 6.67 9.49
N GLY A 84 -2.94 5.76 9.27
CA GLY A 84 -4.21 6.00 8.57
C GLY A 84 -4.91 7.29 9.02
N PRO A 85 -5.20 7.48 10.32
CA PRO A 85 -5.84 8.70 10.83
C PRO A 85 -5.09 10.02 10.57
N LEU A 86 -3.79 9.96 10.24
CA LEU A 86 -2.99 11.14 9.90
C LEU A 86 -3.09 11.52 8.42
N THR A 87 -3.64 10.66 7.58
CA THR A 87 -3.74 10.87 6.13
C THR A 87 -4.95 11.75 5.75
N ASP A 88 -4.80 12.58 4.72
CA ASP A 88 -5.88 13.42 4.15
C ASP A 88 -6.81 12.58 3.25
N ARG A 89 -6.25 11.56 2.60
CA ARG A 89 -6.95 10.65 1.69
C ARG A 89 -6.28 9.29 1.73
N ALA A 90 -7.02 8.27 1.31
CA ALA A 90 -6.43 6.96 1.15
C ALA A 90 -5.40 6.95 0.00
N SER A 91 -4.36 6.14 0.15
CA SER A 91 -3.24 5.99 -0.80
C SER A 91 -2.80 4.54 -0.84
N GLN A 92 -2.23 4.12 -1.97
CA GLN A 92 -1.65 2.79 -2.13
C GLN A 92 -0.17 2.78 -1.69
N ILE A 93 0.24 1.66 -1.14
CA ILE A 93 1.63 1.30 -0.87
C ILE A 93 1.92 -0.01 -1.61
N GLU A 94 2.97 0.00 -2.42
CA GLU A 94 3.41 -1.11 -3.24
C GLU A 94 4.56 -1.86 -2.57
N LEU A 95 4.46 -3.18 -2.53
CA LEU A 95 5.49 -4.07 -2.02
C LEU A 95 5.95 -4.95 -3.17
N THR A 96 7.26 -5.00 -3.39
CA THR A 96 7.87 -5.99 -4.28
C THR A 96 8.88 -6.81 -3.50
N TYR A 97 8.60 -8.09 -3.31
CA TYR A 97 9.50 -9.04 -2.66
C TYR A 97 10.41 -9.69 -3.68
N PHE A 98 11.72 -9.68 -3.44
CA PHE A 98 12.72 -10.34 -4.26
C PHE A 98 13.21 -11.59 -3.53
N TYR A 99 13.04 -12.75 -4.16
CA TYR A 99 13.47 -14.05 -3.63
C TYR A 99 14.80 -14.49 -4.25
N GLU A 100 15.59 -15.27 -3.50
CA GLU A 100 16.90 -15.76 -3.93
C GLU A 100 16.84 -16.63 -5.20
N ASP A 101 15.70 -17.25 -5.50
CA ASP A 101 15.48 -18.05 -6.71
C ASP A 101 15.15 -17.20 -7.95
N GLY A 102 15.16 -15.87 -7.81
CA GLY A 102 14.90 -14.92 -8.89
C GLY A 102 13.42 -14.70 -9.18
N HIS A 103 12.53 -15.24 -8.35
CA HIS A 103 11.12 -14.89 -8.36
C HIS A 103 10.89 -13.54 -7.67
N ASP A 104 9.97 -12.75 -8.21
CA ASP A 104 9.52 -11.50 -7.61
C ASP A 104 8.01 -11.62 -7.29
N GLU A 105 7.58 -11.21 -6.10
CA GLU A 105 6.16 -11.15 -5.71
C GLU A 105 5.73 -9.72 -5.49
N TYR A 106 4.57 -9.36 -6.04
CA TYR A 106 4.00 -8.03 -5.90
C TYR A 106 2.76 -8.05 -4.99
N GLN A 107 2.69 -7.10 -4.08
CA GLN A 107 1.55 -6.92 -3.18
C GLN A 107 1.18 -5.45 -3.04
N LEU A 108 -0.12 -5.18 -2.96
CA LEU A 108 -0.66 -3.85 -2.68
C LEU A 108 -1.23 -3.78 -1.27
N LEU A 109 -0.86 -2.72 -0.56
CA LEU A 109 -1.46 -2.29 0.69
C LEU A 109 -2.13 -0.92 0.48
N PHE A 110 -3.09 -0.62 1.32
CA PHE A 110 -3.80 0.66 1.31
C PHE A 110 -3.82 1.24 2.71
N VAL A 111 -3.62 2.55 2.79
CA VAL A 111 -3.68 3.32 4.04
C VAL A 111 -4.55 4.53 3.81
N GLY A 112 -5.39 4.88 4.78
CA GLY A 112 -6.33 5.99 4.66
C GLY A 112 -6.98 6.36 6.00
N PRO A 113 -7.71 7.48 6.06
CA PRO A 113 -8.30 7.98 7.30
C PRO A 113 -9.38 7.07 7.89
N ASN A 114 -10.03 6.26 7.06
CA ASN A 114 -11.04 5.28 7.48
C ASN A 114 -11.22 4.18 6.43
N GLU A 115 -11.90 3.10 6.81
CA GLU A 115 -12.17 1.94 5.93
C GLU A 115 -12.91 2.33 4.65
N GLU A 116 -13.91 3.21 4.73
CA GLU A 116 -14.69 3.66 3.56
C GLU A 116 -13.79 4.32 2.52
N SER A 117 -12.88 5.20 2.94
CA SER A 117 -11.92 5.86 2.05
C SER A 117 -10.97 4.87 1.37
N ILE A 118 -10.54 3.83 2.10
CA ILE A 118 -9.68 2.77 1.57
C ILE A 118 -10.45 1.96 0.53
N HIS A 119 -11.69 1.56 0.82
CA HIS A 119 -12.55 0.83 -0.11
C HIS A 119 -12.80 1.62 -1.40
N LEU A 120 -13.02 2.93 -1.31
CA LEU A 120 -13.23 3.78 -2.49
C LEU A 120 -11.98 3.83 -3.38
N VAL A 121 -10.80 4.00 -2.79
CA VAL A 121 -9.53 4.03 -3.53
C VAL A 121 -9.24 2.65 -4.15
N GLN A 122 -9.41 1.55 -3.40
CA GLN A 122 -9.30 0.19 -3.93
C GLN A 122 -10.21 -0.06 -5.14
N ARG A 123 -11.47 0.37 -5.03
CA ARG A 123 -12.44 0.27 -6.13
C ARG A 123 -11.99 1.06 -7.36
N GLN A 124 -11.58 2.31 -7.16
CA GLN A 124 -11.14 3.18 -8.25
C GLN A 124 -9.91 2.61 -8.97
N HIS A 125 -8.89 2.17 -8.22
CA HIS A 125 -7.70 1.54 -8.78
C HIS A 125 -8.05 0.29 -9.61
N MET A 126 -8.89 -0.60 -9.09
CA MET A 126 -9.30 -1.80 -9.82
C MET A 126 -10.04 -1.47 -11.12
N ILE A 127 -10.92 -0.47 -11.09
CA ILE A 127 -11.67 -0.02 -12.28
C ILE A 127 -10.72 0.55 -13.33
N GLU A 128 -9.78 1.39 -12.92
CA GLU A 128 -8.78 1.97 -13.81
C GLU A 128 -7.90 0.90 -14.46
N ASP A 129 -7.43 -0.07 -13.69
CA ASP A 129 -6.60 -1.18 -14.19
C ASP A 129 -7.37 -2.06 -15.18
N VAL A 130 -8.60 -2.49 -14.82
CA VAL A 130 -9.44 -3.31 -15.69
C VAL A 130 -9.80 -2.54 -16.96
N ALA A 131 -10.16 -1.26 -16.86
CA ALA A 131 -10.44 -0.42 -18.01
C ALA A 131 -9.21 -0.27 -18.92
N GLY A 132 -8.04 -0.05 -18.33
CA GLY A 132 -6.77 0.12 -19.04
C GLY A 132 -6.32 -1.16 -19.76
N LEU A 133 -6.60 -2.33 -19.19
CA LEU A 133 -6.33 -3.62 -19.83
C LEU A 133 -7.30 -3.91 -20.99
N LEU A 134 -8.60 -3.68 -20.77
CA LEU A 134 -9.64 -4.03 -21.75
C LEU A 134 -9.71 -3.05 -22.92
N SER A 135 -9.45 -1.76 -22.70
CA SER A 135 -9.51 -0.72 -23.73
C SER A 135 -8.54 -0.93 -24.91
N ARG A 136 -7.57 -1.84 -24.75
CA ARG A 136 -6.64 -2.25 -25.83
C ARG A 136 -7.30 -3.12 -26.90
N HIS A 137 -8.40 -3.78 -26.57
CA HIS A 137 -9.02 -4.81 -27.40
C HIS A 137 -10.51 -4.65 -27.61
N PHE A 138 -11.20 -3.93 -26.71
CA PHE A 138 -12.66 -3.82 -26.68
C PHE A 138 -13.14 -2.39 -26.85
N SER A 139 -14.41 -2.23 -27.23
CA SER A 139 -15.04 -0.92 -27.36
C SER A 139 -15.22 -0.26 -25.99
N GLN A 140 -15.37 1.07 -25.97
CA GLN A 140 -15.63 1.79 -24.71
C GLN A 140 -16.92 1.32 -24.04
N GLU A 141 -17.94 0.92 -24.81
CA GLU A 141 -19.20 0.39 -24.29
C GLU A 141 -19.02 -0.97 -23.60
N ASP A 142 -18.24 -1.87 -24.19
CA ASP A 142 -17.96 -3.18 -23.58
C ASP A 142 -17.11 -3.02 -22.30
N VAL A 143 -16.13 -2.11 -22.32
CA VAL A 143 -15.31 -1.80 -21.14
C VAL A 143 -16.17 -1.22 -20.01
N ALA A 144 -17.12 -0.33 -20.34
CA ALA A 144 -18.06 0.22 -19.37
C ALA A 144 -18.89 -0.88 -18.70
N GLN A 145 -19.44 -1.82 -19.47
CA GLN A 145 -20.21 -2.94 -18.91
C GLN A 145 -19.40 -3.79 -17.92
N VAL A 146 -18.12 -4.04 -18.20
CA VAL A 146 -17.26 -4.82 -17.29
C VAL A 146 -16.92 -4.02 -16.03
N THR A 147 -16.57 -2.74 -16.17
CA THR A 147 -16.26 -1.88 -15.01
C THR A 147 -17.48 -1.63 -14.12
N ASP A 148 -18.69 -1.58 -14.69
CA ASP A 148 -19.95 -1.57 -13.93
C ASP A 148 -20.14 -2.87 -13.13
N LEU A 149 -19.81 -4.03 -13.70
CA LEU A 149 -19.84 -5.29 -12.95
C LEU A 149 -18.83 -5.29 -11.80
N VAL A 150 -17.63 -4.73 -12.01
CA VAL A 150 -16.63 -4.55 -10.94
C VAL A 150 -17.21 -3.68 -9.83
N ASN A 151 -17.86 -2.55 -10.13
CA ASN A 151 -18.54 -1.72 -9.13
C ASN A 151 -19.53 -2.53 -8.28
N VAL A 152 -20.37 -3.33 -8.91
CA VAL A 152 -21.36 -4.20 -8.22
C VAL A 152 -20.68 -5.22 -7.30
N LEU A 153 -19.53 -5.77 -7.70
CA LEU A 153 -18.78 -6.69 -6.84
C LEU A 153 -18.28 -6.00 -5.57
N PHE A 154 -17.77 -4.77 -5.68
CA PHE A 154 -17.34 -3.98 -4.52
C PHE A 154 -18.51 -3.57 -3.62
N ASP A 155 -19.67 -3.20 -4.19
CA ASP A 155 -20.86 -2.89 -3.38
C ASP A 155 -21.29 -4.12 -2.55
N ARG A 156 -21.31 -5.30 -3.18
CA ARG A 156 -21.65 -6.55 -2.51
C ARG A 156 -20.64 -6.93 -1.43
N ASP A 157 -19.37 -6.68 -1.65
CA ASP A 157 -18.32 -6.95 -0.67
C ASP A 157 -18.47 -6.05 0.58
N LEU A 158 -18.71 -4.76 0.36
CA LEU A 158 -18.96 -3.80 1.44
C LEU A 158 -20.17 -4.18 2.29
N GLU A 159 -21.28 -4.60 1.66
CA GLU A 159 -22.47 -5.05 2.38
C GLU A 159 -22.22 -6.33 3.19
N LYS A 160 -21.38 -7.24 2.68
CA LYS A 160 -20.96 -8.42 3.46
C LYS A 160 -20.16 -8.02 4.69
N CYS A 161 -19.18 -7.14 4.55
CA CYS A 161 -18.37 -6.65 5.67
C CYS A 161 -19.24 -5.99 6.76
N LYS A 162 -20.22 -5.17 6.37
CA LYS A 162 -21.18 -4.57 7.32
C LYS A 162 -22.03 -5.62 8.04
N SER A 163 -22.46 -6.66 7.33
CA SER A 163 -23.30 -7.73 7.89
C SER A 163 -22.53 -8.71 8.79
N ALA A 164 -21.22 -8.85 8.59
CA ALA A 164 -20.37 -9.79 9.30
C ALA A 164 -19.90 -9.28 10.68
N GLY A 165 -20.11 -8.00 11.00
CA GLY A 165 -19.82 -7.43 12.32
C GLY A 165 -18.37 -7.63 12.75
N SER A 166 -17.45 -6.80 12.23
CA SER A 166 -16.10 -6.53 12.75
C SER A 166 -15.43 -7.67 13.55
N GLU A 167 -15.24 -8.85 12.97
CA GLU A 167 -14.18 -9.74 13.45
C GLU A 167 -12.84 -9.13 13.01
N PRO A 168 -11.88 -8.89 13.93
CA PRO A 168 -10.63 -8.16 13.65
C PRO A 168 -9.63 -8.93 12.76
N ASP A 169 -10.04 -10.06 12.19
CA ASP A 169 -9.21 -10.92 11.32
C ASP A 169 -9.71 -10.94 9.87
N ALA A 170 -10.72 -10.13 9.53
CA ALA A 170 -11.09 -9.84 8.16
C ALA A 170 -10.05 -8.88 7.56
N GLN A 171 -8.84 -9.40 7.37
CA GLN A 171 -7.87 -8.87 6.45
C GLN A 171 -8.65 -8.52 5.17
N PRO A 172 -8.74 -7.23 4.76
CA PRO A 172 -9.32 -6.93 3.46
C PRO A 172 -8.57 -7.80 2.45
N PRO A 173 -9.20 -8.33 1.39
CA PRO A 173 -8.49 -9.09 0.39
C PRO A 173 -7.54 -8.12 -0.31
N GLY A 174 -6.39 -7.86 0.31
CA GLY A 174 -5.16 -7.43 -0.31
C GLY A 174 -4.77 -8.60 -1.18
N GLY A 175 -5.46 -8.71 -2.31
CA GLY A 175 -5.15 -9.66 -3.34
C GLY A 175 -3.69 -9.45 -3.65
N SER A 176 -2.88 -10.46 -3.32
CA SER A 176 -1.61 -10.68 -4.00
C SER A 176 -1.99 -10.84 -5.48
N LEU A 177 -2.03 -9.71 -6.19
CA LEU A 177 -2.02 -9.70 -7.63
C LEU A 177 -0.59 -10.09 -7.97
N LEU A 178 -0.35 -11.38 -8.19
CA LEU A 178 0.87 -11.89 -8.79
C LEU A 178 1.03 -11.25 -10.18
N HIS A 179 1.53 -10.02 -10.19
CA HIS A 179 1.90 -9.31 -11.40
C HIS A 179 3.38 -9.56 -11.62
N PHE A 180 3.69 -10.44 -12.57
CA PHE A 180 5.04 -10.61 -13.09
C PHE A 180 5.43 -9.36 -13.87
N ARG A 181 5.89 -8.30 -13.20
CA ARG A 181 6.49 -7.15 -13.86
C ARG A 181 8.00 -7.38 -13.93
N LYS A 182 8.53 -7.62 -15.14
CA LYS A 182 9.98 -7.64 -15.37
C LYS A 182 10.57 -6.28 -14.96
N LYS A 183 11.60 -6.31 -14.11
CA LYS A 183 12.36 -5.14 -13.63
C LYS A 183 12.53 -4.09 -14.74
N HIS A 184 11.97 -2.90 -14.53
CA HIS A 184 12.45 -1.73 -15.24
C HIS A 184 13.76 -1.31 -14.55
N LEU A 185 14.89 -1.60 -15.18
CA LEU A 185 16.15 -0.93 -14.85
C LEU A 185 15.96 0.56 -15.15
N HIS A 186 16.17 1.41 -14.16
CA HIS A 186 16.69 2.76 -14.39
C HIS A 186 18.21 2.72 -14.32
#